data_AF-J9RBT6-F1
#
_entry.id   AF-J9RBT6-F1
#
_cell.length_a   1.000
_cell.length_b   1.000
_cell.length_c   1.000
_cell.angle_alpha   90.00
_cell.angle_beta   90.00
_cell.angle_gamma   90.00
#
_symmetry.space_group_name_H-M   'P 1'
#
loop_
_entity.id
_entity.type
_entity.pdbx_description
1 polymer ?
#
loop_
_entity_poly.entity_id
_entity_poly.type
_entity_poly.pdbx_seq_one_letter_code
_entity_poly.pdbx_strand_id
1 'polypeptide(L)' 'TKGVMHVDAIMLAHNPGGKERTEKEFEGLARGAGFKGFEVMCCAFNTYVIEFRKQA' A
#
# COMPACT_ATOMS: atom_id res chain seq x y z
N THR A 1 -4.36 2.40 11.15
CA THR A 1 -5.35 3.03 12.06
C THR A 1 -6.55 2.12 12.20
N LYS A 2 -7.54 2.42 13.07
CA LYS A 2 -8.79 1.63 13.16
C LYS A 2 -9.49 1.49 11.79
N GLY A 3 -9.48 2.55 10.98
CA GLY A 3 -10.04 2.53 9.63
C GLY A 3 -9.39 1.50 8.70
N VAL A 4 -8.05 1.45 8.67
CA VAL A 4 -7.30 0.46 7.87
C VAL A 4 -7.64 -0.98 8.29
N MET A 5 -7.75 -1.26 9.59
CA MET A 5 -8.13 -2.60 10.06
C MET A 5 -9.56 -2.98 9.66
N HIS A 6 -10.50 -2.02 9.66
CA HIS A 6 -11.86 -2.28 9.18
C HIS A 6 -11.88 -2.60 7.69
N VAL A 7 -11.12 -1.86 6.87
CA VAL A 7 -11.02 -2.14 5.42
C VAL A 7 -10.35 -3.50 5.18
N ASP A 8 -9.30 -3.84 5.92
CA ASP A 8 -8.66 -5.16 5.83
C ASP A 8 -9.63 -6.31 6.17
N ALA A 9 -10.44 -6.14 7.22
CA ALA A 9 -11.49 -7.11 7.56
C ALA A 9 -12.59 -7.21 6.49
N ILE A 10 -12.94 -6.09 5.84
CA ILE A 10 -13.87 -6.09 4.70
C ILE A 10 -13.28 -6.85 3.51
N MET A 11 -11.99 -6.65 3.21
CA MET A 11 -11.28 -7.38 2.15
C MET A 11 -11.27 -8.88 2.44
N LEU A 12 -10.95 -9.28 3.68
CA LEU A 12 -11.00 -10.67 4.13
C LEU A 12 -12.37 -11.33 3.89
N ALA A 13 -13.46 -10.61 4.19
CA ALA A 13 -14.81 -11.16 4.12
C ALA A 13 -15.37 -11.25 2.68
N HIS A 14 -14.98 -10.33 1.78
CA HIS A 14 -15.66 -10.16 0.49
C HIS A 14 -14.78 -10.35 -0.74
N ASN A 15 -13.45 -10.33 -0.60
CA ASN A 15 -12.53 -10.33 -1.73
C ASN A 15 -11.43 -11.40 -1.58
N PRO A 16 -11.50 -12.53 -2.31
CA PRO A 16 -10.51 -13.59 -2.22
C PRO A 16 -9.08 -13.08 -2.45
N GLY A 17 -8.21 -13.23 -1.44
CA GLY A 17 -6.81 -12.79 -1.50
C GLY A 17 -6.59 -11.28 -1.32
N GLY A 18 -7.65 -10.48 -1.12
CA GLY A 18 -7.56 -9.06 -0.80
C GLY A 18 -7.01 -8.83 0.61
N LYS A 19 -6.15 -7.82 0.75
CA LYS A 19 -5.63 -7.33 2.04
C LYS A 19 -5.11 -5.91 1.94
N GLU A 20 -5.13 -5.20 3.06
CA GLU A 20 -4.33 -3.99 3.26
C GLU A 20 -2.84 -4.37 3.38
N ARG A 21 -1.96 -3.38 3.21
CA ARG A 21 -0.50 -3.61 3.19
C ARG A 21 0.25 -2.59 4.03
N THR A 22 1.34 -3.06 4.61
CA THR A 22 2.36 -2.22 5.23
C THR A 22 3.18 -1.49 4.18
N GLU A 23 3.83 -0.39 4.56
CA GLU A 23 4.75 0.35 3.70
C GLU A 23 5.84 -0.56 3.12
N LYS A 24 6.42 -1.45 3.94
CA LYS A 24 7.45 -2.41 3.52
C LYS A 24 6.97 -3.39 2.46
N GLU A 25 5.71 -3.84 2.53
CA GLU A 25 5.13 -4.71 1.50
C GLU A 25 4.93 -3.95 0.19
N PHE A 26 4.48 -2.68 0.25
CA PHE A 26 4.39 -1.84 -0.94
C PHE A 26 5.77 -1.56 -1.55
N GLU A 27 6.79 -1.29 -0.74
CA GLU A 27 8.16 -1.14 -1.25
C GLU A 27 8.64 -2.43 -1.92
N GLY A 28 8.43 -3.59 -1.29
CA GLY A 28 8.76 -4.89 -1.87
C GLY A 28 8.12 -5.10 -3.25
N LEU A 29 6.85 -4.72 -3.40
CA LEU A 29 6.16 -4.76 -4.70
C LEU A 29 6.78 -3.80 -5.72
N ALA A 30 7.08 -2.56 -5.32
CA ALA A 30 7.72 -1.58 -6.20
C ALA A 30 9.06 -2.09 -6.73
N ARG A 31 9.91 -2.60 -5.84
CA ARG A 31 11.22 -3.18 -6.18
C ARG A 31 11.07 -4.40 -7.09
N GLY A 32 10.15 -5.31 -6.76
CA GLY A 32 9.87 -6.51 -7.56
C GLY A 32 9.37 -6.20 -8.98
N ALA A 33 8.67 -5.07 -9.16
CA ALA A 33 8.20 -4.59 -10.45
C ALA A 33 9.25 -3.75 -11.22
N GLY A 34 10.46 -3.55 -10.68
CA GLY A 34 11.56 -2.84 -11.35
C GLY A 34 11.60 -1.32 -11.13
N PHE A 35 10.80 -0.78 -10.20
CA PHE A 35 10.91 0.63 -9.82
C PHE A 35 12.15 0.90 -8.95
N LYS A 36 12.77 2.06 -9.15
CA LYS A 36 14.01 2.48 -8.47
C LYS A 36 13.77 3.43 -7.30
N GLY A 37 12.65 4.14 -7.29
CA GLY A 37 12.24 5.00 -6.18
C GLY A 37 10.93 4.53 -5.55
N PHE A 38 10.81 4.75 -4.24
CA PHE A 38 9.63 4.51 -3.42
C PHE A 38 9.54 5.62 -2.38
N GLU A 39 8.43 6.35 -2.34
CA GLU A 39 8.23 7.44 -1.38
C GLU A 39 6.76 7.53 -0.95
N VAL A 40 6.52 7.64 0.36
CA VAL A 40 5.19 7.91 0.93
C VAL A 40 5.03 9.43 1.05
N MET A 41 4.21 10.03 0.20
CA MET A 41 4.15 11.49 0.05
C MET A 41 3.29 12.15 1.12
N CYS A 42 2.07 11.64 1.31
CA CYS A 42 1.12 12.21 2.24
C CYS A 42 0.04 11.19 2.63
N CYS A 43 -0.74 11.55 3.65
CA CYS A 43 -1.91 10.80 4.09
C CYS A 43 -3.10 11.75 4.18
N ALA A 44 -4.20 11.39 3.52
CA ALA A 44 -5.48 12.07 3.62
C ALA A 44 -6.55 11.05 4.01
N PHE A 45 -7.18 11.24 5.18
CA PHE A 45 -8.29 10.41 5.66
C PHE A 45 -8.02 8.89 5.67
N ASN A 46 -6.82 8.46 6.10
CA ASN A 46 -6.34 7.06 6.09
C ASN A 46 -6.00 6.49 4.71
N THR A 47 -6.05 7.29 3.64
CA THR A 47 -5.54 6.92 2.33
C THR A 47 -4.17 7.55 2.11
N TYR A 48 -3.19 6.75 1.74
CA TYR A 48 -1.82 7.19 1.49
C TYR A 48 -1.59 7.38 0.00
N VAL A 49 -0.86 8.46 -0.36
CA VAL A 49 -0.29 8.63 -1.69
C VAL A 49 1.13 8.08 -1.65
N ILE A 50 1.38 7.02 -2.43
CA ILE A 50 2.69 6.36 -2.52
C ILE A 50 3.16 6.47 -3.97
N GLU A 51 4.33 7.05 -4.17
CA GLU A 51 4.94 7.19 -5.50
C GLU A 51 5.96 6.09 -5.77
N PHE A 52 5.81 5.39 -6.89
CA PHE A 52 6.82 4.49 -7.43
C PHE A 52 7.50 5.16 -8.62
N ARG A 53 8.82 5.42 -8.51
CA ARG A 53 9.57 6.15 -9.55
C ARG A 53 10.47 5.20 -10.34
N LYS A 54 10.48 5.33 -11.67
CA LYS A 54 11.36 4.53 -12.55
C LYS A 54 12.84 4.91 -12.41
N GLN A 55 13.11 6.13 -11.97
CA GLN A 55 14.44 6.69 -11.70
C GLN A 55 14.42 7.25 -10.27
N ALA A 56 15.60 7.39 -9.67
CA ALA A 56 15.75 7.96 -8.34
C ALA A 56 15.48 9.48 -8.39
#